data_AF-F5YDH7-F1
#
_entry.id   AF-F5YDH7-F1
#
_cell.length_a   1.000
_cell.length_b   1.000
_cell.length_c   1.000
_cell.angle_alpha   90.00
_cell.angle_beta   90.00
_cell.angle_gamma   90.00
#
_symmetry.space_group_name_H-M   'P 1'
#
loop_
_entity.id
_entity.type
_entity.pdbx_description
1 polymer ?
#
loop_
_entity_poly.entity_id
_entity_poly.type
_entity_poly.pdbx_seq_one_letter_code
_entity_poly.pdbx_strand_id
1 'polypeptide(L)'
;MKKFIAIVVILIILGGAGFFFGWAQLEVPPGSYGVIRSKLYGVDPQVIKEGEFRWVWFKLIPTNVDIQAYSLGRMSRDLKSSGTLPSGDVYADLAGLKADFSWEISGEFSFSLKPDILPSLLERENIQGQDSLEAYEKAYADKIEAFVLQRLQTYGRDEAKLAALLLSGSLPELDSAAQAAFPEIENFACLVRAARYPDYELYNAAKGLYGEYIARQQATLRDDVARGAEARMHARLRLDELAQYGELLTKYPILLQYLTLEKDVNPSPAGGGQ
;
A
#
# COMPACT_ATOMS: atom_id res chain seq x y z
N MET A 1 -31.31 -76.09 -5.96
CA MET A 1 -31.27 -75.06 -4.90
C MET A 1 -29.86 -74.73 -4.41
N LYS A 2 -29.02 -75.70 -3.98
CA LYS A 2 -27.64 -75.42 -3.51
C LYS A 2 -26.77 -74.60 -4.49
N LYS A 3 -26.83 -74.90 -5.80
CA LYS A 3 -26.09 -74.15 -6.84
C LYS A 3 -26.57 -72.70 -7.00
N PHE A 4 -27.87 -72.46 -6.88
CA PHE A 4 -28.45 -71.13 -6.95
C PHE A 4 -28.01 -70.27 -5.76
N ILE A 5 -28.07 -70.84 -4.55
CA ILE A 5 -27.60 -70.18 -3.33
C ILE A 5 -26.10 -69.86 -3.43
N ALA A 6 -25.28 -70.80 -3.93
CA ALA A 6 -23.85 -70.57 -4.13
C ALA A 6 -23.58 -69.41 -5.11
N ILE A 7 -24.31 -69.34 -6.24
CA ILE A 7 -24.19 -68.25 -7.22
C ILE A 7 -24.59 -66.91 -6.59
N VAL A 8 -25.69 -66.87 -5.83
CA VAL A 8 -26.14 -65.66 -5.14
C VAL A 8 -25.10 -65.18 -4.13
N VAL A 9 -24.52 -66.09 -3.34
CA VAL A 9 -23.46 -65.74 -2.37
C VAL A 9 -22.23 -65.17 -3.08
N ILE A 10 -21.80 -65.77 -4.19
CA ILE A 10 -20.66 -65.27 -4.98
C ILE A 10 -20.95 -63.88 -5.53
N LEU A 11 -22.16 -63.64 -6.05
CA LEU A 11 -22.57 -62.33 -6.54
C LEU A 11 -22.59 -61.26 -5.43
N ILE A 12 -23.04 -61.62 -4.23
CA ILE A 12 -23.02 -60.71 -3.08
C ILE A 12 -21.58 -60.35 -2.71
N ILE A 13 -20.66 -61.32 -2.70
CA ILE A 13 -19.25 -61.09 -2.39
C ILE A 13 -18.60 -60.19 -3.46
N LEU A 14 -18.83 -60.47 -4.74
CA LEU A 14 -18.27 -59.66 -5.83
C LEU A 14 -18.87 -58.25 -5.87
N GLY A 15 -20.18 -58.12 -5.65
CA GLY A 15 -20.86 -56.83 -5.55
C GLY A 15 -20.37 -56.02 -4.36
N GLY A 16 -20.20 -56.66 -3.20
CA GLY A 16 -19.63 -56.04 -2.01
C GLY A 16 -18.17 -55.60 -2.22
N ALA A 17 -17.35 -56.43 -2.87
CA ALA A 17 -15.98 -56.08 -3.20
C ALA A 17 -15.91 -54.87 -4.16
N GLY A 18 -16.69 -54.88 -5.24
CA GLY A 18 -16.76 -53.74 -6.17
C GLY A 18 -17.29 -52.46 -5.51
N PHE A 19 -18.26 -52.60 -4.61
CA PHE A 19 -18.75 -51.48 -3.81
C PHE A 19 -17.65 -50.91 -2.91
N PHE A 20 -16.94 -51.77 -2.19
CA PHE A 20 -15.86 -51.39 -1.29
C PHE A 20 -14.70 -50.70 -2.04
N PHE A 21 -14.25 -51.26 -3.16
CA PHE A 21 -13.15 -50.67 -3.94
C PHE A 21 -13.53 -49.37 -4.64
N GLY A 22 -14.79 -49.22 -5.07
CA GLY A 22 -15.27 -47.97 -5.64
C GLY A 22 -15.62 -46.89 -4.61
N TRP A 23 -15.57 -47.20 -3.31
CA TRP A 23 -15.87 -46.24 -2.25
C TRP A 23 -14.72 -45.23 -2.10
N ALA A 24 -14.99 -43.97 -2.45
CA ALA A 24 -13.96 -42.93 -2.47
C ALA A 24 -13.61 -42.38 -1.08
N GLN A 25 -14.58 -42.23 -0.17
CA GLN A 25 -14.38 -41.63 1.16
C GLN A 25 -13.43 -42.42 2.08
N LEU A 26 -13.27 -43.73 1.89
CA LEU A 26 -12.53 -44.61 2.80
C LEU A 26 -11.05 -44.21 2.99
N GLU A 27 -10.49 -43.48 2.02
CA GLU A 27 -9.09 -43.05 1.99
C GLU A 27 -8.88 -41.61 2.49
N VAL A 28 -9.97 -40.87 2.75
CA VAL A 28 -9.89 -39.45 3.14
C VAL A 28 -9.97 -39.33 4.67
N PRO A 29 -8.97 -38.72 5.33
CA PRO A 29 -9.03 -38.48 6.77
C PRO A 29 -10.21 -37.57 7.17
N PRO A 30 -10.75 -37.73 8.39
CA PRO A 30 -11.80 -36.83 8.90
C PRO A 30 -11.28 -35.38 8.96
N GLY A 31 -12.15 -34.42 8.65
CA GLY A 31 -11.80 -32.99 8.54
C GLY A 31 -10.92 -32.61 7.35
N SER A 32 -10.71 -33.52 6.38
CA SER A 32 -9.97 -33.27 5.14
C SER A 32 -10.84 -33.41 3.90
N TYR A 33 -10.43 -32.77 2.82
CA TYR A 33 -11.07 -32.77 1.52
C TYR A 33 -10.25 -33.61 0.55
N GLY A 34 -10.87 -34.63 -0.03
CA GLY A 34 -10.20 -35.50 -1.01
C GLY A 34 -10.41 -34.98 -2.42
N VAL A 35 -9.32 -34.78 -3.16
CA VAL A 35 -9.37 -34.54 -4.61
C VAL A 35 -8.88 -35.78 -5.33
N ILE A 36 -9.66 -36.25 -6.30
CA ILE A 36 -9.33 -37.45 -7.07
C ILE A 36 -8.57 -37.02 -8.33
N ARG A 37 -7.38 -37.58 -8.55
CA ARG A 37 -6.61 -37.44 -9.78
C ARG A 37 -6.55 -38.78 -10.50
N SER A 38 -7.13 -38.83 -11.69
CA SER A 38 -7.15 -40.01 -12.55
C SER A 38 -6.18 -39.85 -13.71
N LYS A 39 -5.43 -40.91 -14.03
CA LYS A 39 -4.53 -40.91 -15.21
C LYS A 39 -5.31 -40.83 -16.54
N LEU A 40 -6.55 -41.31 -16.56
CA LEU A 40 -7.39 -41.37 -17.75
C LEU A 40 -8.32 -40.15 -17.91
N TYR A 41 -8.73 -39.54 -16.80
CA TYR A 41 -9.77 -38.52 -16.78
C TYR A 41 -9.33 -37.17 -16.21
N GLY A 42 -8.08 -37.03 -15.76
CA GLY A 42 -7.56 -35.79 -15.19
C GLY A 42 -8.01 -35.60 -13.73
N VAL A 43 -8.17 -34.34 -13.32
CA VAL A 43 -8.64 -34.01 -11.97
C VAL A 43 -10.16 -34.04 -11.94
N ASP A 44 -10.71 -34.70 -10.94
CA ASP A 44 -12.14 -34.80 -10.75
C ASP A 44 -12.71 -33.46 -10.25
N PRO A 45 -13.73 -32.88 -10.91
CA PRO A 45 -14.30 -31.60 -10.50
C PRO A 45 -15.07 -31.66 -9.17
N GLN A 46 -15.39 -32.86 -8.66
CA GLN A 46 -16.08 -33.01 -7.37
C GLN A 46 -15.12 -33.38 -6.25
N VAL A 47 -15.16 -32.58 -5.19
CA VAL A 47 -14.39 -32.81 -3.96
C VAL A 47 -15.10 -33.85 -3.10
N ILE A 48 -14.33 -34.79 -2.55
CA ILE A 48 -14.82 -35.73 -1.54
C ILE A 48 -14.87 -34.99 -0.20
N LYS A 49 -16.07 -34.85 0.35
CA LYS A 49 -16.33 -34.26 1.67
C LYS A 49 -16.69 -35.34 2.69
N GLU A 50 -16.41 -35.07 3.95
CA GLU A 50 -16.85 -35.93 5.06
C GLU A 50 -18.39 -35.95 5.13
N GLY A 51 -18.96 -37.14 5.36
CA GLY A 51 -20.41 -37.34 5.49
C GLY A 51 -21.19 -37.47 4.18
N GLU A 52 -20.60 -37.16 3.03
CA GLU A 52 -21.19 -37.46 1.72
C GLU A 52 -20.76 -38.86 1.27
N PHE A 53 -21.63 -39.61 0.58
CA PHE A 53 -21.26 -40.88 -0.02
C PHE A 53 -20.98 -40.67 -1.52
N ARG A 54 -19.83 -41.17 -1.98
CA ARG A 54 -19.43 -41.07 -3.39
C ARG A 54 -18.79 -42.36 -3.86
N TRP A 55 -19.42 -42.97 -4.86
CA TRP A 55 -18.93 -44.18 -5.51
C TRP A 55 -18.37 -43.85 -6.89
N VAL A 56 -17.13 -44.26 -7.13
CA VAL A 56 -16.35 -43.85 -8.29
C VAL A 56 -15.87 -45.08 -9.04
N TRP A 57 -16.45 -45.32 -10.23
CA TRP A 57 -16.18 -46.54 -11.00
C TRP A 57 -14.72 -46.65 -11.46
N PHE A 58 -14.05 -45.53 -11.77
CA PHE A 58 -12.67 -45.56 -12.27
C PHE A 58 -11.63 -45.85 -11.17
N LYS A 59 -12.03 -45.88 -9.89
CA LYS A 59 -11.24 -46.39 -8.75
C LYS A 59 -11.15 -47.92 -8.74
N LEU A 60 -12.04 -48.62 -9.44
CA LEU A 60 -12.00 -50.09 -9.61
C LEU A 60 -10.77 -50.55 -10.38
N ILE A 61 -10.14 -49.66 -11.16
CA ILE A 61 -8.92 -49.96 -11.91
C ILE A 61 -7.72 -49.67 -11.00
N PRO A 62 -6.97 -50.71 -10.55
CA PRO A 62 -5.84 -50.50 -9.65
C PRO A 62 -4.80 -49.58 -10.27
N THR A 63 -4.20 -48.69 -9.47
CA THR A 63 -3.16 -47.69 -9.84
C THR A 63 -3.58 -46.58 -10.81
N ASN A 64 -4.86 -46.51 -11.20
CA ASN A 64 -5.38 -45.48 -12.10
C ASN A 64 -5.69 -44.15 -11.38
N VAL A 65 -5.94 -44.23 -10.07
CA VAL A 65 -6.43 -43.13 -9.24
C VAL A 65 -5.45 -42.84 -8.12
N ASP A 66 -5.16 -41.55 -7.93
CA ASP A 66 -4.49 -41.00 -6.75
C ASP A 66 -5.49 -40.10 -6.01
N ILE A 67 -5.65 -40.31 -4.70
CA ILE A 67 -6.54 -39.49 -3.86
C ILE A 67 -5.64 -38.64 -2.97
N GLN A 68 -5.67 -37.33 -3.20
CA GLN A 68 -4.91 -36.38 -2.40
C GLN A 68 -5.85 -35.73 -1.40
N ALA A 69 -5.58 -35.95 -0.11
CA ALA A 69 -6.31 -35.32 0.98
C ALA A 69 -5.67 -33.99 1.34
N TYR A 70 -6.49 -32.94 1.39
CA TYR A 70 -6.10 -31.59 1.77
C TYR A 70 -6.87 -31.16 3.01
N SER A 71 -6.17 -30.61 4.00
CA SER A 71 -6.84 -30.01 5.16
C SER A 71 -7.02 -28.52 4.90
N LEU A 72 -8.27 -28.07 4.78
CA LEU A 72 -8.61 -26.65 4.69
C LEU A 72 -8.86 -26.13 6.10
N GLY A 73 -7.83 -25.49 6.66
CA GLY A 73 -7.93 -24.79 7.94
C GLY A 73 -8.46 -23.37 7.78
N ARG A 74 -8.96 -22.80 8.88
CA ARG A 74 -9.15 -21.34 8.95
C ARG A 74 -7.77 -20.71 9.08
N MET A 75 -7.36 -19.93 8.09
CA MET A 75 -6.14 -19.16 8.16
C MET A 75 -6.41 -17.86 8.92
N SER A 76 -5.57 -17.52 9.89
CA SER A 76 -5.59 -16.21 10.54
C SER A 76 -4.25 -15.50 10.35
N ARG A 77 -4.30 -14.19 10.13
CA ARG A 77 -3.14 -13.34 9.90
C ARG A 77 -3.28 -12.04 10.68
N ASP A 78 -2.23 -11.69 11.39
CA ASP A 78 -2.10 -10.40 12.05
C ASP A 78 -1.67 -9.33 11.04
N LEU A 79 -2.44 -8.25 10.98
CA LEU A 79 -2.12 -7.04 10.23
C LEU A 79 -1.45 -6.06 11.19
N LYS A 80 -0.21 -5.69 10.89
CA LYS A 80 0.47 -4.59 11.59
C LYS A 80 1.14 -3.70 10.57
N SER A 81 0.67 -2.46 10.47
CA SER A 81 1.24 -1.47 9.57
C SER A 81 1.34 -0.14 10.30
N SER A 82 2.53 0.46 10.26
CA SER A 82 2.84 1.73 10.89
C SER A 82 3.65 2.58 9.93
N GLY A 83 3.43 3.89 9.96
CA GLY A 83 4.23 4.82 9.18
C GLY A 83 4.06 6.26 9.63
N THR A 84 4.79 7.16 9.00
CA THR A 84 4.73 8.59 9.25
C THR A 84 4.35 9.30 7.97
N LEU A 85 3.53 10.36 8.05
CA LEU A 85 3.24 11.16 6.87
C LEU A 85 4.52 11.82 6.32
N PRO A 86 4.67 11.94 4.99
CA PRO A 86 5.86 12.52 4.39
C PRO A 86 6.11 13.94 4.91
N SER A 87 7.32 14.20 5.42
CA SER A 87 7.70 15.51 5.97
C SER A 87 6.81 16.01 7.11
N GLY A 88 6.09 15.12 7.80
CA GLY A 88 5.21 15.47 8.92
C GLY A 88 5.94 16.27 10.00
N ASP A 89 7.13 15.82 10.40
CA ASP A 89 7.94 16.49 11.42
C ASP A 89 8.34 17.92 11.00
N VAL A 90 8.71 18.11 9.73
CA VAL A 90 9.12 19.42 9.19
C VAL A 90 7.94 20.39 9.17
N TYR A 91 6.74 19.91 8.84
CA TYR A 91 5.54 20.74 8.85
C TYR A 91 5.07 21.05 10.27
N ALA A 92 5.17 20.08 11.20
CA ALA A 92 4.86 20.26 12.61
C ALA A 92 5.74 21.34 13.25
N ASP A 93 7.06 21.23 13.06
CA ASP A 93 8.05 22.14 13.60
C ASP A 93 7.89 23.57 13.06
N LEU A 94 7.69 23.73 11.75
CA LEU A 94 7.50 25.06 11.15
C LEU A 94 6.20 25.72 11.61
N ALA A 95 5.12 24.95 11.74
CA ALA A 95 3.83 25.46 12.20
C ALA A 95 3.79 25.69 13.72
N GLY A 96 4.84 25.29 14.46
CA GLY A 96 4.86 25.33 15.92
C GLY A 96 3.86 24.37 16.56
N LEU A 97 3.42 23.36 15.82
CA LEU A 97 2.47 22.35 16.26
C LEU A 97 3.25 21.17 16.85
N LYS A 98 3.00 20.79 18.10
CA LYS A 98 3.43 19.49 18.64
C LYS A 98 2.50 18.37 18.14
N ALA A 99 2.23 18.33 16.84
CA ALA A 99 1.36 17.35 16.22
C ALA A 99 2.19 16.16 15.76
N ASP A 100 1.80 14.96 16.20
CA ASP A 100 2.39 13.70 15.77
C ASP A 100 1.62 13.19 14.53
N PHE A 101 2.28 13.20 13.38
CA PHE A 101 1.70 12.78 12.09
C PHE A 101 1.96 11.30 11.78
N SER A 102 2.16 10.48 12.83
CA SER A 102 2.31 9.03 12.71
C SER A 102 0.95 8.33 12.63
N TRP A 103 0.88 7.28 11.81
CA TRP A 103 -0.27 6.39 11.69
C TRP A 103 0.13 4.96 12.08
N GLU A 104 -0.79 4.26 12.73
CA GLU A 104 -0.63 2.87 13.13
C GLU A 104 -1.97 2.14 12.97
N ILE A 105 -1.93 0.98 12.31
CA ILE A 105 -3.08 0.12 12.11
C ILE A 105 -2.68 -1.27 12.55
N SER A 106 -3.45 -1.81 13.50
CA SER A 106 -3.32 -3.18 13.98
C SER A 106 -4.66 -3.89 13.91
N GLY A 107 -4.64 -5.09 13.36
CA GLY A 107 -5.82 -5.94 13.21
C GLY A 107 -5.45 -7.38 12.98
N GLU A 108 -6.47 -8.19 12.78
CA GLU A 108 -6.35 -9.60 12.46
C GLU A 108 -7.43 -9.91 11.43
N PHE A 109 -7.08 -10.60 10.35
CA PHE A 109 -8.05 -11.13 9.41
C PHE A 109 -7.96 -12.63 9.36
N SER A 110 -9.11 -13.26 9.15
CA SER A 110 -9.19 -14.70 9.00
C SER A 110 -10.10 -15.08 7.85
N PHE A 111 -9.74 -16.14 7.13
CA PHE A 111 -10.49 -16.63 6.00
C PHE A 111 -10.34 -18.15 5.86
N SER A 112 -11.28 -18.77 5.17
CA SER A 112 -11.23 -20.17 4.74
C SER A 112 -11.34 -20.21 3.22
N LEU A 113 -10.68 -21.16 2.56
CA LEU A 113 -10.90 -21.39 1.12
C LEU A 113 -12.14 -22.25 0.91
N LYS A 114 -12.83 -22.04 -0.20
CA LYS A 114 -13.94 -22.89 -0.62
C LYS A 114 -13.43 -24.27 -1.05
N PRO A 115 -13.97 -25.37 -0.51
CA PRO A 115 -13.57 -26.72 -0.91
C PRO A 115 -13.76 -26.97 -2.41
N ASP A 116 -14.80 -26.39 -3.01
CA ASP A 116 -15.20 -26.65 -4.40
C ASP A 116 -14.20 -26.11 -5.44
N ILE A 117 -13.25 -25.27 -5.02
CA ILE A 117 -12.24 -24.64 -5.88
C ILE A 117 -10.92 -25.42 -5.81
N LEU A 118 -10.76 -26.35 -4.87
CA LEU A 118 -9.58 -27.20 -4.81
C LEU A 118 -9.26 -27.89 -6.15
N PRO A 119 -10.21 -28.52 -6.88
CA PRO A 119 -9.91 -29.17 -8.15
C PRO A 119 -9.35 -28.22 -9.21
N SER A 120 -9.92 -27.01 -9.31
CA SER A 120 -9.47 -26.02 -10.28
C SER A 120 -8.14 -25.37 -9.89
N LEU A 121 -7.84 -25.24 -8.59
CA LEU A 121 -6.53 -24.82 -8.10
C LEU A 121 -5.45 -25.87 -8.38
N LEU A 122 -5.77 -27.16 -8.18
CA LEU A 122 -4.85 -28.25 -8.49
C LEU A 122 -4.49 -28.32 -9.99
N GLU A 123 -5.43 -27.99 -10.87
CA GLU A 123 -5.18 -27.93 -12.32
C GLU A 123 -4.38 -26.69 -12.74
N ARG A 124 -4.70 -25.51 -12.18
CA ARG A 124 -4.07 -24.24 -12.57
C ARG A 124 -2.66 -24.06 -12.02
N GLU A 125 -2.47 -24.38 -10.75
CA GLU A 125 -1.23 -24.09 -10.01
C GLU A 125 -0.38 -25.35 -9.79
N ASN A 126 -0.82 -26.51 -10.29
CA ASN A 126 -0.16 -27.82 -10.13
C ASN A 126 0.24 -28.09 -8.67
N ILE A 127 -0.65 -27.77 -7.75
CA ILE A 127 -0.49 -28.00 -6.31
C ILE A 127 -0.37 -29.51 -6.09
N GLN A 128 0.77 -29.96 -5.56
CA GLN A 128 1.05 -31.36 -5.25
C GLN A 128 1.29 -31.45 -3.74
N GLY A 129 0.29 -31.99 -3.03
CA GLY A 129 0.35 -32.15 -1.57
C GLY A 129 0.13 -30.86 -0.76
N GLN A 130 0.05 -31.04 0.56
CA GLN A 130 -0.36 -30.01 1.51
C GLN A 130 0.60 -28.81 1.57
N ASP A 131 1.91 -29.02 1.49
CA ASP A 131 2.91 -27.94 1.59
C ASP A 131 2.74 -26.88 0.49
N SER A 132 2.39 -27.32 -0.72
CA SER A 132 2.14 -26.42 -1.84
C SER A 132 0.81 -25.67 -1.71
N LEU A 133 -0.19 -26.26 -1.05
CA LEU A 133 -1.44 -25.59 -0.73
C LEU A 133 -1.19 -24.49 0.32
N GLU A 134 -0.43 -24.78 1.37
CA GLU A 134 -0.06 -23.79 2.38
C GLU A 134 0.76 -22.63 1.79
N ALA A 135 1.64 -22.91 0.83
CA ALA A 135 2.38 -21.88 0.12
C ALA A 135 1.45 -20.97 -0.72
N TYR A 136 0.48 -21.57 -1.41
CA TYR A 136 -0.54 -20.83 -2.15
C TYR A 136 -1.41 -19.98 -1.20
N GLU A 137 -1.88 -20.57 -0.10
CA GLU A 137 -2.66 -19.87 0.94
C GLU A 137 -1.89 -18.67 1.50
N LYS A 138 -0.58 -18.82 1.75
CA LYS A 138 0.28 -17.70 2.17
C LYS A 138 0.33 -16.59 1.12
N ALA A 139 0.62 -16.93 -0.14
CA ALA A 139 0.68 -15.93 -1.22
C ALA A 139 -0.68 -15.26 -1.47
N TYR A 140 -1.77 -16.00 -1.27
CA TYR A 140 -3.12 -15.48 -1.39
C TYR A 140 -3.49 -14.59 -0.20
N ALA A 141 -3.08 -14.95 1.01
CA ALA A 141 -3.22 -14.13 2.20
C ALA A 141 -2.48 -12.78 2.04
N ASP A 142 -1.28 -12.77 1.46
CA ASP A 142 -0.52 -11.54 1.22
C ASP A 142 -1.27 -10.58 0.27
N LYS A 143 -1.97 -11.12 -0.74
CA LYS A 143 -2.83 -10.33 -1.65
C LYS A 143 -4.04 -9.75 -0.92
N ILE A 144 -4.68 -10.55 -0.07
CA ILE A 144 -5.82 -10.11 0.76
C ILE A 144 -5.36 -9.02 1.73
N GLU A 145 -4.21 -9.21 2.38
CA GLU A 145 -3.61 -8.22 3.29
C GLU A 145 -3.40 -6.88 2.56
N ALA A 146 -2.78 -6.89 1.38
CA ALA A 146 -2.58 -5.68 0.60
C ALA A 146 -3.92 -4.98 0.25
N PHE A 147 -4.94 -5.77 -0.14
CA PHE A 147 -6.27 -5.25 -0.42
C PHE A 147 -6.94 -4.64 0.81
N VAL A 148 -6.87 -5.33 1.96
CA VAL A 148 -7.43 -4.87 3.24
C VAL A 148 -6.73 -3.59 3.69
N LEU A 149 -5.40 -3.53 3.65
CA LEU A 149 -4.64 -2.32 4.01
C LEU A 149 -5.00 -1.13 3.11
N GLN A 150 -5.12 -1.33 1.80
CA GLN A 150 -5.53 -0.27 0.87
C GLN A 150 -6.93 0.27 1.19
N ARG A 151 -7.87 -0.64 1.53
CA ARG A 151 -9.22 -0.25 1.92
C ARG A 151 -9.24 0.46 3.26
N LEU A 152 -8.52 -0.05 4.26
CA LEU A 152 -8.39 0.59 5.58
C LEU A 152 -7.83 1.99 5.47
N GLN A 153 -6.81 2.23 4.64
CA GLN A 153 -6.27 3.58 4.39
C GLN A 153 -7.30 4.53 3.77
N THR A 154 -8.18 4.00 2.91
CA THR A 154 -9.27 4.80 2.32
C THR A 154 -10.31 5.17 3.38
N TYR A 155 -10.66 4.23 4.26
CA TYR A 155 -11.59 4.46 5.36
C TYR A 155 -11.01 5.36 6.46
N GLY A 156 -9.70 5.31 6.70
CA GLY A 156 -9.02 6.17 7.67
C GLY A 156 -9.03 7.66 7.32
N ARG A 157 -9.48 8.02 6.12
CA ARG A 157 -9.73 9.42 5.72
C ARG A 157 -11.12 9.93 6.11
N ASP A 158 -12.03 9.03 6.47
CA ASP A 158 -13.40 9.35 6.84
C ASP A 158 -13.59 9.09 8.33
N GLU A 159 -13.71 10.18 9.10
CA GLU A 159 -13.77 10.15 10.56
C GLU A 159 -14.98 9.34 11.08
N ALA A 160 -16.12 9.40 10.39
CA ALA A 160 -17.33 8.67 10.77
C ALA A 160 -17.15 7.15 10.59
N LYS A 161 -16.48 6.74 9.50
CA LYS A 161 -16.18 5.32 9.24
C LYS A 161 -15.09 4.79 10.16
N LEU A 162 -14.10 5.61 10.50
CA LEU A 162 -13.07 5.25 11.47
C LEU A 162 -13.68 5.04 12.87
N ALA A 163 -14.54 5.94 13.32
CA ALA A 163 -15.24 5.81 14.60
C ALA A 163 -16.12 4.55 14.64
N ALA A 164 -16.84 4.26 13.55
CA ALA A 164 -17.62 3.04 13.43
C ALA A 164 -16.72 1.79 13.52
N LEU A 165 -15.61 1.77 12.78
CA LEU A 165 -14.64 0.67 12.77
C LEU A 165 -13.99 0.42 14.14
N LEU A 166 -13.68 1.48 14.90
CA LEU A 166 -13.13 1.35 16.26
C LEU A 166 -14.20 0.87 17.27
N LEU A 167 -15.48 1.22 17.07
CA LEU A 167 -16.57 0.77 17.95
C LEU A 167 -16.99 -0.68 17.69
N SER A 168 -17.15 -1.05 16.42
CA SER A 168 -17.63 -2.39 16.04
C SER A 168 -16.50 -3.41 15.94
N GLY A 169 -15.25 -2.97 15.76
CA GLY A 169 -14.11 -3.84 15.52
C GLY A 169 -14.12 -4.51 14.15
N SER A 170 -15.23 -4.49 13.41
CA SER A 170 -15.37 -5.03 12.05
C SER A 170 -16.15 -4.08 11.14
N LEU A 171 -15.82 -4.09 9.84
CA LEU A 171 -16.56 -3.35 8.81
C LEU A 171 -17.28 -4.32 7.89
N PRO A 172 -18.63 -4.38 7.91
CA PRO A 172 -19.41 -5.19 6.98
C PRO A 172 -19.16 -4.80 5.50
N GLU A 173 -18.83 -3.53 5.25
CA GLU A 173 -18.40 -3.05 3.93
C GLU A 173 -17.07 -3.69 3.47
N LEU A 174 -16.15 -3.94 4.40
CA LEU A 174 -14.88 -4.57 4.10
C LEU A 174 -15.07 -6.06 3.82
N ASP A 175 -15.92 -6.73 4.60
CA ASP A 175 -16.23 -8.14 4.41
C ASP A 175 -16.92 -8.39 3.06
N SER A 176 -17.91 -7.55 2.71
CA SER A 176 -18.57 -7.62 1.40
C SER A 176 -17.64 -7.27 0.24
N ALA A 177 -16.77 -6.26 0.39
CA ALA A 177 -15.78 -5.92 -0.62
C ALA A 177 -14.72 -7.02 -0.81
N ALA A 178 -14.30 -7.69 0.28
CA ALA A 178 -13.38 -8.81 0.22
C ALA A 178 -14.02 -10.03 -0.46
N GLN A 179 -15.27 -10.36 -0.14
CA GLN A 179 -16.01 -11.44 -0.82
C GLN A 179 -16.24 -11.16 -2.32
N ALA A 180 -16.45 -9.90 -2.69
CA ALA A 180 -16.60 -9.51 -4.10
C ALA A 180 -15.28 -9.57 -4.88
N ALA A 181 -14.17 -9.18 -4.25
CA ALA A 181 -12.84 -9.21 -4.85
C ALA A 181 -12.26 -10.64 -4.92
N PHE A 182 -12.60 -11.47 -3.94
CA PHE A 182 -12.09 -12.83 -3.80
C PHE A 182 -13.29 -13.79 -3.67
N PRO A 183 -13.89 -14.23 -4.78
CA PRO A 183 -15.02 -15.17 -4.73
C PRO A 183 -14.64 -16.57 -4.21
N GLU A 184 -13.32 -16.83 -4.12
CA GLU A 184 -12.74 -18.11 -3.74
C GLU A 184 -12.70 -18.38 -2.22
N ILE A 185 -12.94 -17.35 -1.40
CA ILE A 185 -12.93 -17.45 0.06
C ILE A 185 -14.34 -17.59 0.65
N GLU A 186 -14.38 -18.22 1.81
CA GLU A 186 -15.53 -18.34 2.71
C GLU A 186 -15.14 -17.85 4.11
N ASN A 187 -16.16 -17.42 4.87
CA ASN A 187 -16.02 -17.03 6.28
C ASN A 187 -14.93 -15.96 6.52
N PHE A 188 -14.79 -15.01 5.59
CA PHE A 188 -13.91 -13.87 5.79
C PHE A 188 -14.40 -13.03 6.97
N ALA A 189 -13.50 -12.78 7.92
CA ALA A 189 -13.74 -11.89 9.03
C ALA A 189 -12.47 -11.05 9.29
N CYS A 190 -12.62 -9.74 9.27
CA CYS A 190 -11.57 -8.79 9.61
C CYS A 190 -11.90 -8.08 10.92
N LEU A 191 -10.99 -8.17 11.89
CA LEU A 191 -11.09 -7.51 13.19
C LEU A 191 -9.97 -6.47 13.31
N VAL A 192 -10.32 -5.20 13.38
CA VAL A 192 -9.36 -4.12 13.63
C VAL A 192 -9.31 -3.86 15.14
N ARG A 193 -8.13 -4.05 15.73
CA ARG A 193 -7.93 -3.90 17.18
C ARG A 193 -7.59 -2.47 17.56
N ALA A 194 -6.75 -1.82 16.77
CA ALA A 194 -6.44 -0.40 16.96
C ALA A 194 -6.12 0.24 15.61
N ALA A 195 -6.67 1.44 15.39
CA ALA A 195 -6.34 2.27 14.26
C ALA A 195 -6.13 3.71 14.78
N ARG A 196 -4.90 4.20 14.67
CA ARG A 196 -4.52 5.58 14.96
C ARG A 196 -4.18 6.23 13.64
N TYR A 197 -5.01 7.18 13.22
CA TYR A 197 -4.72 8.03 12.07
C TYR A 197 -4.37 9.43 12.55
N PRO A 198 -3.37 10.08 11.94
CA PRO A 198 -3.08 11.47 12.19
C PRO A 198 -4.16 12.36 11.56
N ASP A 199 -4.30 13.56 12.10
CA ASP A 199 -5.23 14.55 11.56
C ASP A 199 -4.74 15.02 10.17
N TYR A 200 -5.41 14.53 9.13
CA TYR A 200 -5.12 14.85 7.75
C TYR A 200 -5.46 16.31 7.40
N GLU A 201 -6.46 16.91 8.05
CA GLU A 201 -6.80 18.31 7.83
C GLU A 201 -5.69 19.21 8.37
N LEU A 202 -5.23 18.92 9.59
CA LEU A 202 -4.12 19.63 10.20
C LEU A 202 -2.82 19.48 9.38
N TYR A 203 -2.55 18.27 8.87
CA TYR A 203 -1.40 18.04 7.98
C TYR A 203 -1.49 18.85 6.69
N ASN A 204 -2.66 18.88 6.05
CA ASN A 204 -2.87 19.66 4.82
C ASN A 204 -2.75 21.17 5.06
N ALA A 205 -3.25 21.67 6.20
CA ALA A 205 -3.09 23.05 6.61
C ALA A 205 -1.61 23.41 6.81
N ALA A 206 -0.86 22.58 7.53
CA ALA A 206 0.58 22.80 7.77
C ALA A 206 1.40 22.77 6.46
N LYS A 207 1.07 21.85 5.54
CA LYS A 207 1.66 21.80 4.19
C LYS A 207 1.36 23.07 3.39
N GLY A 208 0.14 23.61 3.49
CA GLY A 208 -0.24 24.89 2.87
C GLY A 208 0.63 26.05 3.38
N LEU A 209 0.76 26.18 4.70
CA LEU A 209 1.60 27.19 5.34
C LEU A 209 3.08 27.08 4.92
N TYR A 210 3.60 25.85 4.83
CA TYR A 210 4.96 25.61 4.33
C TYR A 210 5.13 26.10 2.88
N GLY A 211 4.15 25.81 2.03
CA GLY A 211 4.14 26.29 0.64
C GLY A 211 4.17 27.82 0.54
N GLU A 212 3.36 28.51 1.36
CA GLU A 212 3.36 29.97 1.43
C GLU A 212 4.67 30.54 1.95
N TYR A 213 5.27 29.91 2.96
CA TYR A 213 6.56 30.31 3.51
C TYR A 213 7.66 30.25 2.46
N ILE A 214 7.76 29.14 1.72
CA ILE A 214 8.74 28.98 0.63
C ILE A 214 8.49 30.00 -0.48
N ALA A 215 7.23 30.24 -0.86
CA ALA A 215 6.89 31.24 -1.86
C ALA A 215 7.34 32.65 -1.45
N ARG A 216 7.10 33.04 -0.18
CA ARG A 216 7.56 34.33 0.36
C ARG A 216 9.08 34.41 0.42
N GLN A 217 9.75 33.36 0.87
CA GLN A 217 11.22 33.31 0.92
C GLN A 217 11.82 33.48 -0.48
N GLN A 218 11.28 32.81 -1.49
CA GLN A 218 11.71 32.96 -2.87
C GLN A 218 11.46 34.37 -3.41
N ALA A 219 10.32 34.98 -3.07
CA ALA A 219 10.03 36.37 -3.46
C ALA A 219 11.04 37.35 -2.84
N THR A 220 11.30 37.25 -1.54
CA THR A 220 12.29 38.11 -0.86
C THR A 220 13.69 37.92 -1.42
N LEU A 221 14.11 36.68 -1.68
CA LEU A 221 15.41 36.41 -2.30
C LEU A 221 15.52 37.01 -3.71
N ARG A 222 14.46 36.94 -4.51
CA ARG A 222 14.42 37.59 -5.83
C ARG A 222 14.52 39.10 -5.72
N ASP A 223 13.80 39.70 -4.78
CA ASP A 223 13.82 41.15 -4.55
C ASP A 223 15.19 41.63 -4.04
N ASP A 224 15.86 40.86 -3.17
CA ASP A 224 17.20 41.16 -2.68
C ASP A 224 18.24 41.05 -3.81
N VAL A 225 18.14 40.01 -4.66
CA VAL A 225 19.02 39.85 -5.83
C VAL A 225 18.80 40.98 -6.83
N ALA A 226 17.55 41.36 -7.10
CA ALA A 226 17.22 42.47 -7.99
C ALA A 226 17.79 43.80 -7.47
N ARG A 227 17.54 44.14 -6.20
CA ARG A 227 18.11 45.34 -5.56
C ARG A 227 19.64 45.34 -5.55
N GLY A 228 20.26 44.19 -5.30
CA GLY A 228 21.71 44.04 -5.37
C GLY A 228 22.28 44.23 -6.77
N ALA A 229 21.58 43.75 -7.80
CA ALA A 229 21.96 43.96 -9.20
C ALA A 229 21.83 45.43 -9.60
N GLU A 230 20.72 46.10 -9.25
CA GLU A 230 20.51 47.53 -9.49
C GLU A 230 21.58 48.39 -8.83
N ALA A 231 21.89 48.14 -7.55
CA ALA A 231 22.92 48.88 -6.82
C ALA A 231 24.30 48.74 -7.48
N ARG A 232 24.66 47.53 -7.94
CA ARG A 232 25.92 47.29 -8.66
C ARG A 232 25.95 47.99 -10.02
N MET A 233 24.83 48.00 -10.74
CA MET A 233 24.71 48.71 -12.02
C MET A 233 24.85 50.23 -11.82
N HIS A 234 24.17 50.81 -10.84
CA HIS A 234 24.29 52.24 -10.52
C HIS A 234 25.71 52.63 -10.08
N ALA A 235 26.37 51.80 -9.26
CA ALA A 235 27.76 52.04 -8.87
C ALA A 235 28.69 52.02 -10.09
N ARG A 236 28.48 51.09 -11.02
CA ARG A 236 29.29 51.00 -12.25
C ARG A 236 29.07 52.20 -13.17
N LEU A 237 27.82 52.63 -13.38
CA LEU A 237 27.51 53.82 -14.16
C LEU A 237 28.17 55.08 -13.56
N ARG A 238 28.14 55.25 -12.24
CA ARG A 238 28.84 56.37 -11.58
C ARG A 238 30.35 56.32 -11.76
N LEU A 239 30.95 55.12 -11.70
CA LEU A 239 32.39 54.97 -11.95
C LEU A 239 32.75 55.32 -13.40
N ASP A 240 31.91 54.93 -14.35
CA ASP A 240 32.08 55.27 -15.77
C ASP A 240 31.94 56.79 -16.00
N GLU A 241 30.95 57.44 -15.37
CA GLU A 241 30.79 58.90 -15.38
C GLU A 241 32.01 59.61 -14.78
N LEU A 242 32.50 59.15 -13.63
CA LEU A 242 33.70 59.71 -12.99
C LEU A 242 34.95 59.53 -13.86
N ALA A 243 35.09 58.39 -14.56
CA ALA A 243 36.17 58.16 -15.49
C ALA A 243 36.09 59.12 -16.70
N GLN A 244 34.89 59.35 -17.24
CA GLN A 244 34.66 60.33 -18.31
C GLN A 244 34.99 61.75 -17.86
N TYR A 245 34.60 62.14 -16.64
CA TYR A 245 35.00 63.43 -16.07
C TYR A 245 36.52 63.53 -15.89
N GLY A 246 37.19 62.48 -15.42
CA GLY A 246 38.65 62.43 -15.32
C GLY A 246 39.34 62.59 -16.67
N GLU A 247 38.84 61.93 -17.71
CA GLU A 247 39.34 62.10 -19.08
C GLU A 247 39.11 63.51 -19.63
N LEU A 248 37.93 64.08 -19.40
CA LEU A 248 37.59 65.45 -19.82
C LEU A 248 38.49 66.49 -19.16
N LEU A 249 38.75 66.36 -17.86
CA LEU A 249 39.65 67.24 -17.12
C LEU A 249 41.11 67.10 -17.58
N THR A 250 41.51 65.89 -18.01
CA THR A 250 42.83 65.64 -18.57
C THR A 250 42.98 66.20 -19.99
N LYS A 251 41.94 66.11 -20.83
CA LYS A 251 41.92 66.65 -22.19
C LYS A 251 41.78 68.18 -22.24
N TYR A 252 41.13 68.78 -21.24
CA TYR A 252 40.91 70.23 -21.15
C TYR A 252 41.41 70.81 -19.82
N PRO A 253 42.73 70.92 -19.60
CA PRO A 253 43.31 71.45 -18.36
C PRO A 253 42.97 72.93 -18.10
N ILE A 254 42.50 73.65 -19.12
CA ILE A 254 42.05 75.06 -19.03
C ILE A 254 40.76 75.18 -18.20
N LEU A 255 39.92 74.12 -18.14
CA LEU A 255 38.70 74.11 -17.32
C LEU A 255 39.01 74.06 -15.82
N LEU A 256 40.09 73.38 -15.42
CA LEU A 256 40.58 73.40 -14.05
C LEU A 256 41.03 74.81 -13.65
N GLN A 257 41.73 75.51 -14.56
CA GLN A 257 42.19 76.88 -14.31
C GLN A 257 41.02 77.87 -14.12
N TYR A 258 39.92 77.70 -14.87
CA TYR A 258 38.71 78.51 -14.71
C TYR A 258 37.96 78.22 -13.40
N LEU A 259 37.81 76.94 -13.02
CA LEU A 259 37.21 76.53 -11.75
C LEU A 259 38.04 76.97 -10.53
N THR A 260 39.37 76.99 -10.64
CA THR A 260 40.23 77.55 -9.60
C THR A 260 40.15 79.08 -9.54
N LEU A 261 40.01 79.76 -10.69
CA LEU A 261 39.85 81.23 -10.72
C LEU A 261 38.55 81.67 -10.04
N GLU A 262 37.46 80.92 -10.22
CA GLU A 262 36.17 81.24 -9.59
C GLU A 262 36.19 80.99 -8.07
N LYS A 263 36.99 80.01 -7.61
CA LYS A 263 37.20 79.76 -6.18
C LYS A 263 38.12 80.81 -5.52
N ASP A 264 39.07 81.38 -6.25
CA ASP A 264 39.91 82.50 -5.79
C ASP A 264 39.17 83.86 -5.79
N VAL A 265 38.06 84.00 -6.53
CA VAL A 265 37.24 85.21 -6.54
C VAL A 265 36.23 85.27 -5.37
N ASN A 266 36.17 84.25 -4.51
CA ASN A 266 35.36 84.33 -3.29
C ASN A 266 36.10 83.79 -2.04
N PRO A 267 37.01 84.59 -1.44
CA PRO A 267 37.36 84.40 -0.04
C PRO A 267 36.15 84.81 0.81
N SER A 268 35.56 83.84 1.51
CA SER A 268 34.57 84.10 2.55
C SER A 268 35.14 85.12 3.57
N PRO A 269 34.38 86.14 3.99
CA PRO A 269 34.85 87.07 5.00
C PRO A 269 34.77 86.40 6.38
N ALA A 270 35.93 86.06 6.94
CA ALA A 270 36.08 85.78 8.36
C ALA A 270 37.41 86.39 8.81
N GLY A 271 37.50 87.35 9.73
CA GLY A 271 36.52 88.02 10.59
C GLY A 271 37.26 88.97 11.55
N GLY A 272 36.54 89.65 12.44
CA GLY A 272 37.09 90.14 13.71
C GLY A 272 36.98 91.64 14.01
N GLY A 273 36.00 91.99 14.85
CA GLY A 273 36.05 92.93 15.97
C GLY A 273 36.73 94.30 15.83
N GLN A 274 35.91 95.35 15.79
CA GLN A 274 35.87 96.45 16.77
C GLN A 274 34.51 97.15 16.70
#